data_AF-A0A0F9JLH1-F1
#
_entry.id   AF-A0A0F9JLH1-F1
#
_cell.length_a   1.000
_cell.length_b   1.000
_cell.length_c   1.000
_cell.angle_alpha   90.00
_cell.angle_beta   90.00
_cell.angle_gamma   90.00
#
_symmetry.space_group_name_H-M   'P 1'
#
loop_
_entity.id
_entity.type
_entity.pdbx_description
1 polymer ?
#
loop_
_entity_poly.entity_id
_entity_poly.type
_entity_poly.pdbx_seq_one_letter_code
_entity_poly.pdbx_strand_id
1 'polypeptide(L)'
;MTGGGHDTWRTYKETVLGKVTDFSTVFSEYLKDPKPSGDDWMVALCPLHADKTPSFGFNKKSGRWRCFAGCGKGGPLDFIMLTTGQSFKDVLLDLGDRYGVPRPATSDKPDRPPIPEDLVRGWEAALWANEDVLRWLREKRGFTDITLKKYQIGWDAKRQRNTIPIRDERGNIVNVRLYSGKKDAKMINYTEGVHKYGSPARLYGVDELTKYLGQWVVICEGEWDRLLLQQEGFMAVTGTHGCSVFRPEWFRHFKGKNVAVIF
;
A
#
# COMPACT_ATOMS: atom_id res chain seq x y z
N MET A 1 -11.84 11.83 34.02
CA MET A 1 -10.55 12.52 33.79
C MET A 1 -10.10 12.21 32.36
N THR A 2 -10.42 13.08 31.42
CA THR A 2 -10.18 12.93 29.98
C THR A 2 -9.12 13.95 29.56
N GLY A 3 -7.86 13.53 29.44
CA GLY A 3 -6.75 14.44 29.13
C GLY A 3 -5.45 13.78 28.64
N GLY A 4 -5.48 12.55 28.11
CA GLY A 4 -4.26 11.77 27.82
C GLY A 4 -3.83 11.68 26.35
N GLY A 5 -4.65 12.08 25.38
CA GLY A 5 -4.40 11.76 23.96
C GLY A 5 -3.48 12.73 23.19
N HIS A 6 -3.45 14.01 23.57
CA HIS A 6 -2.69 15.04 22.84
C HIS A 6 -1.19 15.00 23.14
N ASP A 7 -0.80 14.55 24.33
CA ASP A 7 0.59 14.54 24.77
C ASP A 7 1.37 13.39 24.12
N THR A 8 0.77 12.20 24.03
CA THR A 8 1.39 11.00 23.45
C THR A 8 1.89 11.20 22.02
N TRP A 9 1.07 11.78 21.15
CA TRP A 9 1.42 11.97 19.74
C TRP A 9 2.45 13.08 19.52
N ARG A 10 2.47 14.08 20.41
CA ARG A 10 3.50 15.12 20.42
C ARG A 10 4.85 14.54 20.80
N THR A 11 4.93 13.80 21.92
CA THR A 11 6.16 13.14 22.36
C THR A 11 6.65 12.12 21.34
N TYR A 12 5.75 11.36 20.72
CA TYR A 12 6.09 10.43 19.66
C TYR A 12 6.67 11.14 18.44
N LYS A 13 6.04 12.24 18.00
CA LYS A 13 6.58 13.09 16.93
C LYS A 13 8.00 13.57 17.23
N GLU A 14 8.22 14.10 18.42
CA GLU A 14 9.53 14.59 18.84
C GLU A 14 10.58 13.47 18.84
N THR A 15 10.20 12.27 19.31
CA THR A 15 11.08 11.09 19.32
C THR A 15 11.43 10.61 17.91
N VAL A 16 10.43 10.48 17.03
CA VAL A 16 10.64 10.06 15.64
C VAL A 16 11.51 11.06 14.89
N LEU A 17 11.20 12.36 14.96
CA LEU A 17 11.99 13.38 14.27
C LEU A 17 13.39 13.52 14.87
N GLY A 18 13.57 13.28 16.17
CA GLY A 18 14.87 13.27 16.82
C GLY A 18 15.80 12.12 16.39
N LYS A 19 15.25 11.03 15.85
CA LYS A 19 16.03 9.93 15.26
C LYS A 19 16.52 10.21 13.84
N VAL A 20 15.95 11.21 13.16
CA VAL A 20 16.35 11.58 11.80
C VAL A 20 17.57 12.49 11.87
N THR A 21 18.76 11.94 11.60
CA THR A 21 20.02 12.69 11.61
C THR A 21 20.30 13.41 10.28
N ASP A 22 19.70 12.94 9.19
CA ASP A 22 19.78 13.56 7.87
C ASP A 22 18.46 13.40 7.11
N PHE A 23 17.71 14.49 7.01
CA PHE A 23 16.43 14.54 6.30
C PHE A 23 16.56 14.35 4.78
N SER A 24 17.77 14.39 4.21
CA SER A 24 17.96 13.97 2.80
C SER A 24 17.46 12.56 2.56
N THR A 25 17.63 11.66 3.54
CA THR A 25 17.14 10.28 3.47
C THR A 25 15.61 10.19 3.42
N VAL A 26 14.91 11.19 3.93
CA VAL A 26 13.45 11.30 3.89
C VAL A 26 12.99 11.96 2.59
N PHE A 27 13.56 13.12 2.25
CA PHE A 27 13.13 13.91 1.09
C PHE A 27 13.49 13.27 -0.26
N SER A 28 14.60 12.52 -0.35
CA SER A 28 15.06 11.89 -1.60
C SER A 28 14.12 10.82 -2.15
N GLU A 29 13.19 10.29 -1.34
CA GLU A 29 12.14 9.38 -1.82
C GLU A 29 11.12 10.08 -2.73
N TYR A 30 10.97 11.39 -2.57
CA TYR A 30 9.97 12.20 -3.25
C TYR A 30 10.57 13.15 -4.29
N LEU A 31 11.89 13.35 -4.25
CA LEU A 31 12.62 14.33 -5.06
C LEU A 31 13.61 13.65 -5.98
N LYS A 32 13.68 14.11 -7.23
CA LYS A 32 14.69 13.67 -8.19
C LYS A 32 15.91 14.58 -8.09
N ASP A 33 17.09 13.97 -7.98
CA ASP A 33 18.41 14.61 -8.06
C ASP A 33 18.59 15.92 -7.28
N PRO A 34 18.23 15.98 -5.98
CA PRO A 34 18.41 17.19 -5.18
C PRO A 34 19.88 17.64 -5.16
N LYS A 35 20.12 18.94 -5.33
CA LYS A 35 21.45 19.55 -5.40
C LYS A 35 21.73 20.42 -4.18
N PRO A 36 22.97 20.48 -3.66
CA PRO A 36 23.32 21.40 -2.59
C PRO A 36 23.06 22.88 -2.98
N SER A 37 22.58 23.66 -2.02
CA SER A 37 22.28 25.09 -2.18
C SER A 37 22.65 25.88 -0.91
N GLY A 38 23.89 25.71 -0.43
CA GLY A 38 24.39 26.37 0.79
C GLY A 38 24.07 25.61 2.09
N ASP A 39 24.30 26.28 3.24
CA ASP A 39 24.20 25.82 4.64
C ASP A 39 23.23 24.66 4.93
N ASP A 40 23.66 23.42 4.66
CA ASP A 40 22.85 22.21 4.78
C ASP A 40 21.51 22.24 3.99
N TRP A 41 21.34 23.18 3.05
CA TRP A 41 20.19 23.27 2.18
C TRP A 41 20.41 22.51 0.88
N MET A 42 19.33 21.91 0.40
CA MET A 42 19.24 21.18 -0.85
C MET A 42 18.09 21.78 -1.67
N VAL A 43 18.23 21.81 -2.99
CA VAL A 43 17.20 22.30 -3.92
C VAL A 43 16.87 21.23 -4.96
N ALA A 44 15.60 21.13 -5.32
CA ALA A 44 15.09 20.20 -6.32
C ALA A 44 13.86 20.79 -7.04
N LEU A 45 13.38 20.09 -8.08
CA LEU A 45 12.07 20.35 -8.64
C LEU A 45 10.99 20.02 -7.61
N CYS A 46 9.97 20.88 -7.51
CA CYS A 46 8.88 20.65 -6.57
C CYS A 46 7.98 19.50 -7.02
N PRO A 47 7.65 18.53 -6.14
CA PRO A 47 6.73 17.44 -6.48
C PRO A 47 5.26 17.83 -6.32
N LEU A 48 4.96 19.01 -5.75
CA LEU A 48 3.60 19.48 -5.48
C LEU A 48 2.99 20.25 -6.66
N HIS A 49 3.76 20.53 -7.71
CA HIS A 49 3.28 21.15 -8.95
C HIS A 49 4.19 20.79 -10.13
N ALA A 50 3.76 21.10 -11.35
CA ALA A 50 4.59 20.95 -12.53
C ALA A 50 5.67 22.05 -12.56
N ASP A 51 6.89 21.68 -12.19
CA ASP A 51 8.02 22.60 -12.05
C ASP A 51 9.06 22.39 -13.16
N LYS A 52 9.60 23.49 -13.71
CA LYS A 52 10.67 23.49 -14.72
C LYS A 52 12.01 23.97 -14.18
N THR A 53 12.02 24.67 -13.04
CA THR A 53 13.20 25.29 -12.46
C THR A 53 13.23 24.97 -10.97
N PRO A 54 14.31 24.37 -10.41
CA PRO A 54 14.32 23.90 -9.03
C PRO A 54 13.77 24.92 -8.02
N SER A 55 12.52 24.73 -7.59
CA SER A 55 11.81 25.67 -6.71
C SER A 55 11.61 25.12 -5.30
N PHE A 56 11.93 23.86 -5.05
CA PHE A 56 11.77 23.22 -3.75
C PHE A 56 13.09 23.17 -3.00
N GLY A 57 13.19 23.92 -1.91
CA GLY A 57 14.33 23.88 -0.99
C GLY A 57 14.00 23.11 0.28
N PHE A 58 14.91 22.28 0.77
CA PHE A 58 14.84 21.68 2.11
C PHE A 58 16.18 21.70 2.82
N ASN A 59 16.15 21.74 4.16
CA ASN A 59 17.34 21.70 4.99
C ASN A 59 17.55 20.29 5.56
N LYS A 60 18.74 19.72 5.35
CA LYS A 60 19.09 18.35 5.72
C LYS A 60 19.07 18.09 7.23
N LYS A 61 19.34 19.10 8.05
CA LYS A 61 19.38 18.96 9.52
C LYS A 61 18.04 19.21 10.17
N SER A 62 17.39 20.32 9.82
CA SER A 62 16.13 20.73 10.46
C SER A 62 14.89 20.10 9.84
N GLY A 63 15.01 19.52 8.65
CA GLY A 63 13.87 18.98 7.89
C GLY A 63 12.89 20.05 7.39
N ARG A 64 13.19 21.33 7.58
CA ARG A 64 12.34 22.43 7.09
C ARG A 64 12.42 22.49 5.57
N TRP A 65 11.29 22.77 4.95
CA TRP A 65 11.19 22.94 3.50
C TRP A 65 10.42 24.19 3.11
N ARG A 66 10.63 24.63 1.87
CA ARG A 66 9.89 25.71 1.23
C ARG A 66 9.85 25.49 -0.28
N CYS A 67 8.68 25.72 -0.87
CA CYS A 67 8.54 25.92 -2.31
C CYS A 67 8.54 27.43 -2.61
N PHE A 68 9.51 27.89 -3.42
CA PHE A 68 9.64 29.30 -3.82
C PHE A 68 8.65 29.70 -4.91
N ALA A 69 7.99 28.74 -5.56
CA ALA A 69 6.94 28.97 -6.56
C ALA A 69 5.51 29.07 -5.97
N GLY A 70 5.35 28.88 -4.65
CA GLY A 70 4.08 29.19 -3.96
C GLY A 70 3.31 28.02 -3.35
N CYS A 71 3.80 26.77 -3.40
CA CYS A 71 3.11 25.63 -2.76
C CYS A 71 3.11 25.69 -1.22
N GLY A 72 3.98 26.52 -0.63
CA GLY A 72 4.05 26.72 0.82
C GLY A 72 5.41 26.42 1.43
N LYS A 73 5.40 26.22 2.75
CA LYS A 73 6.57 25.92 3.59
C LYS A 73 6.14 25.17 4.84
N GLY A 74 7.06 24.40 5.42
CA GLY A 74 6.80 23.69 6.67
C GLY A 74 7.93 22.75 7.05
N GLY A 75 7.59 21.64 7.68
CA GLY A 75 8.50 20.58 8.13
C GLY A 75 8.33 19.28 7.35
N PRO A 76 9.05 18.22 7.75
CA PRO A 76 9.15 17.00 6.96
C PRO A 76 7.81 16.24 6.88
N LEU A 77 7.05 16.19 7.98
CA LEU A 77 5.78 15.44 8.04
C LEU A 77 4.71 16.08 7.15
N ASP A 78 4.56 17.41 7.19
CA ASP A 78 3.59 18.11 6.35
C ASP A 78 3.94 18.03 4.87
N PHE A 79 5.23 18.03 4.50
CA PHE A 79 5.63 17.75 3.12
C PHE A 79 5.20 16.34 2.67
N ILE A 80 5.46 15.32 3.49
CA ILE A 80 5.06 13.94 3.17
C ILE A 80 3.53 13.85 3.06
N MET A 81 2.78 14.49 3.96
CA MET A 81 1.33 14.54 3.88
C MET A 81 0.84 15.20 2.58
N LEU A 82 1.43 16.33 2.19
CA LEU A 82 1.07 17.04 0.96
C LEU A 82 1.40 16.25 -0.30
N THR A 83 2.51 15.50 -0.30
CA THR A 83 2.95 14.70 -1.45
C THR A 83 2.23 13.36 -1.58
N THR A 84 1.79 12.76 -0.46
CA THR A 84 1.19 11.42 -0.44
C THR A 84 -0.32 11.41 -0.20
N GLY A 85 -0.88 12.48 0.36
CA GLY A 85 -2.27 12.53 0.80
C GLY A 85 -2.55 11.74 2.09
N GLN A 86 -1.50 11.21 2.75
CA GLN A 86 -1.65 10.45 3.99
C GLN A 86 -2.01 11.33 5.19
N SER A 87 -2.66 10.73 6.19
CA SER A 87 -2.96 11.41 7.45
C SER A 87 -1.69 11.63 8.28
N PHE A 88 -1.69 12.66 9.14
CA PHE A 88 -0.56 12.95 10.04
C PHE A 88 -0.13 11.72 10.86
N LYS A 89 -1.08 10.94 11.37
CA LYS A 89 -0.79 9.75 12.18
C LYS A 89 -0.15 8.64 11.35
N ASP A 90 -0.65 8.38 10.14
CA ASP A 90 -0.07 7.33 9.28
C ASP A 90 1.37 7.71 8.86
N VAL A 91 1.59 8.97 8.43
CA VAL A 91 2.95 9.46 8.08
C VAL A 91 3.91 9.34 9.27
N LEU A 92 3.45 9.71 10.46
CA LEU A 92 4.30 9.69 11.65
C LEU A 92 4.59 8.26 12.14
N LEU A 93 3.64 7.33 11.99
CA LEU A 93 3.86 5.91 12.28
C LEU A 93 4.83 5.28 11.28
N ASP A 94 4.65 5.50 9.98
CA ASP A 94 5.53 4.97 8.93
C ASP A 94 6.97 5.49 9.09
N LEU A 95 7.12 6.78 9.44
CA LEU A 95 8.43 7.36 9.74
C LEU A 95 9.01 6.76 11.03
N GLY A 96 8.20 6.54 12.07
CA GLY A 96 8.65 5.89 13.29
C GLY A 96 9.15 4.46 13.07
N ASP A 97 8.43 3.66 12.31
CA ASP A 97 8.82 2.29 11.96
C ASP A 97 10.17 2.26 11.22
N ARG A 98 10.38 3.21 10.30
CA ARG A 98 11.64 3.34 9.55
C ARG A 98 12.84 3.62 10.44
N TYR A 99 12.66 4.41 11.49
CA TYR A 99 13.72 4.77 12.44
C TYR A 99 13.68 3.94 13.73
N GLY A 100 12.92 2.83 13.74
CA GLY A 100 12.86 1.88 14.85
C GLY A 100 12.29 2.47 16.14
N VAL A 101 11.41 3.47 16.04
CA VAL A 101 10.73 4.05 17.20
C VAL A 101 9.46 3.24 17.49
N PRO A 102 9.32 2.64 18.70
CA PRO A 102 8.13 1.86 19.05
C PRO A 102 6.86 2.70 18.97
N ARG A 103 5.85 2.18 18.26
CA ARG A 103 4.55 2.86 18.10
C ARG A 103 3.88 3.11 19.46
N PRO A 104 3.16 4.23 19.65
CA PRO A 104 2.50 4.52 20.93
C PRO A 104 1.41 3.51 21.29
N ALA A 105 1.25 3.21 22.58
CA ALA A 105 0.23 2.29 23.09
C ALA A 105 -1.22 2.72 22.75
N THR A 106 -1.45 4.01 22.49
CA THR A 106 -2.74 4.59 22.06
C THR A 106 -2.88 4.72 20.54
N SER A 107 -1.97 4.15 19.75
CA SER A 107 -2.13 4.10 18.31
C SER A 107 -3.19 3.07 17.94
N ASP A 108 -4.33 3.53 17.41
CA ASP A 108 -5.51 2.72 17.07
C ASP A 108 -5.28 1.66 15.96
N LYS A 109 -4.03 1.40 15.59
CA LYS A 109 -3.66 0.29 14.69
C LYS A 109 -2.45 -0.44 15.29
N PRO A 110 -2.65 -1.65 15.85
CA PRO A 110 -1.54 -2.54 16.14
C PRO A 110 -0.68 -2.68 14.88
N ASP A 111 0.62 -2.83 15.03
CA ASP A 111 1.43 -3.38 13.95
C ASP A 111 0.82 -4.74 13.61
N ARG A 112 0.20 -4.86 12.44
CA ARG A 112 -0.52 -6.08 12.08
C ARG A 112 0.51 -7.02 11.50
N PRO A 113 0.77 -8.18 12.14
CA PRO A 113 1.68 -9.14 11.54
C PRO A 113 1.14 -9.55 10.18
N PRO A 114 1.99 -9.90 9.20
CA PRO A 114 1.53 -10.59 8.02
C PRO A 114 0.65 -11.79 8.38
N ILE A 115 -0.38 -12.04 7.58
CA ILE A 115 -1.23 -13.22 7.73
C ILE A 115 -0.34 -14.45 7.50
N PRO A 116 -0.34 -15.45 8.41
CA PRO A 116 0.51 -16.63 8.28
C PRO A 116 0.23 -17.41 6.99
N GLU A 117 1.30 -17.82 6.30
CA GLU A 117 1.22 -18.59 5.06
C GLU A 117 0.46 -19.92 5.25
N ASP A 118 0.62 -20.56 6.41
CA ASP A 118 -0.06 -21.82 6.73
C ASP A 118 -1.58 -21.67 6.87
N LEU A 119 -2.07 -20.50 7.29
CA LEU A 119 -3.50 -20.22 7.30
C LEU A 119 -4.05 -20.17 5.87
N VAL A 120 -3.34 -19.50 4.96
CA VAL A 120 -3.71 -19.43 3.54
C VAL A 120 -3.64 -20.81 2.88
N ARG A 121 -2.60 -21.60 3.17
CA ARG A 121 -2.51 -23.00 2.72
C ARG A 121 -3.67 -23.86 3.21
N GLY A 122 -4.13 -23.63 4.45
CA GLY A 122 -5.32 -24.29 4.98
C GLY A 122 -6.58 -23.99 4.16
N TRP A 123 -6.78 -22.72 3.76
CA TRP A 123 -7.89 -22.36 2.87
C TRP A 123 -7.72 -22.89 1.46
N GLU A 124 -6.51 -22.89 0.91
CA GLU A 124 -6.21 -23.50 -0.39
C GLU A 124 -6.59 -24.99 -0.37
N ALA A 125 -6.12 -25.75 0.63
CA ALA A 125 -6.48 -27.16 0.79
C ALA A 125 -7.99 -27.37 0.92
N ALA A 126 -8.68 -26.50 1.67
CA ALA A 126 -10.13 -26.53 1.81
C ALA A 126 -10.86 -26.23 0.50
N LEU A 127 -10.30 -25.41 -0.40
CA LEU A 127 -10.84 -25.23 -1.74
C LEU A 127 -10.70 -26.52 -2.55
N TRP A 128 -9.52 -27.15 -2.52
CA TRP A 128 -9.27 -28.39 -3.26
C TRP A 128 -10.17 -29.56 -2.81
N ALA A 129 -10.59 -29.54 -1.55
CA ALA A 129 -11.55 -30.50 -1.01
C ALA A 129 -13.03 -30.15 -1.30
N ASN A 130 -13.32 -29.00 -1.91
CA ASN A 130 -14.67 -28.50 -2.18
C ASN A 130 -14.96 -28.48 -3.68
N GLU A 131 -15.45 -29.63 -4.20
CA GLU A 131 -15.71 -29.83 -5.63
C GLU A 131 -16.71 -28.83 -6.21
N ASP A 132 -17.73 -28.43 -5.46
CA ASP A 132 -18.76 -27.49 -5.93
C ASP A 132 -18.18 -26.10 -6.20
N VAL A 133 -17.36 -25.60 -5.26
CA VAL A 133 -16.73 -24.29 -5.39
C VAL A 133 -15.66 -24.31 -6.47
N LEU A 134 -14.85 -25.38 -6.55
CA LEU A 134 -13.88 -25.56 -7.63
C LEU A 134 -14.54 -25.58 -9.00
N ARG A 135 -15.61 -26.36 -9.16
CA ARG A 135 -16.38 -26.43 -10.41
C ARG A 135 -16.90 -25.06 -10.80
N TRP A 136 -17.44 -24.29 -9.84
CA TRP A 136 -17.88 -22.93 -10.10
C TRP A 136 -16.73 -22.00 -10.53
N LEU A 137 -15.56 -22.06 -9.88
CA LEU A 137 -14.39 -21.25 -10.27
C LEU A 137 -13.87 -21.61 -11.67
N ARG A 138 -13.89 -22.89 -12.04
CA ARG A 138 -13.48 -23.36 -13.37
C ARG A 138 -14.48 -22.98 -14.44
N GLU A 139 -15.73 -23.42 -14.29
CA GLU A 139 -16.74 -23.35 -15.35
C GLU A 139 -17.42 -21.99 -15.46
N LYS A 140 -17.64 -21.31 -14.32
CA LYS A 140 -18.35 -20.02 -14.31
C LYS A 140 -17.43 -18.83 -14.25
N ARG A 141 -16.24 -18.98 -13.64
CA ARG A 141 -15.25 -17.89 -13.57
C ARG A 141 -14.10 -18.05 -14.57
N GLY A 142 -13.89 -19.24 -15.16
CA GLY A 142 -12.87 -19.44 -16.18
C GLY A 142 -11.45 -19.64 -15.65
N PHE A 143 -11.28 -19.95 -14.37
CA PHE A 143 -9.95 -20.14 -13.79
C PHE A 143 -9.40 -21.54 -14.06
N THR A 144 -8.12 -21.58 -14.43
CA THR A 144 -7.33 -22.82 -14.50
C THR A 144 -6.77 -23.20 -13.14
N ASP A 145 -6.51 -24.49 -12.92
CA ASP A 145 -5.87 -24.98 -11.69
C ASP A 145 -4.49 -24.36 -11.46
N ILE A 146 -3.76 -24.06 -12.55
CA ILE A 146 -2.47 -23.37 -12.50
C ILE A 146 -2.64 -21.99 -11.85
N THR A 147 -3.64 -21.21 -12.30
CA THR A 147 -3.94 -19.90 -11.74
C THR A 147 -4.40 -19.99 -10.29
N LEU A 148 -5.33 -20.91 -9.99
CA LEU A 148 -5.85 -21.10 -8.63
C LEU A 148 -4.73 -21.43 -7.64
N LYS A 149 -3.82 -22.33 -8.02
CA LYS A 149 -2.66 -22.73 -7.22
C LYS A 149 -1.62 -21.62 -7.11
N LYS A 150 -1.27 -20.96 -8.22
CA LYS A 150 -0.28 -19.86 -8.25
C LYS A 150 -0.66 -18.74 -7.28
N TYR A 151 -1.95 -18.37 -7.26
CA TYR A 151 -2.45 -17.27 -6.45
C TYR A 151 -3.05 -17.70 -5.11
N GLN A 152 -2.94 -18.99 -4.78
CA GLN A 152 -3.44 -19.59 -3.53
C GLN A 152 -4.87 -19.18 -3.23
N ILE A 153 -5.70 -19.28 -4.26
CA ILE A 153 -7.14 -19.11 -4.12
C ILE A 153 -7.62 -20.22 -3.20
N GLY A 154 -8.41 -19.85 -2.19
CA GLY A 154 -8.84 -20.78 -1.16
C GLY A 154 -10.32 -20.67 -0.85
N TRP A 155 -10.76 -21.47 0.11
CA TRP A 155 -12.12 -21.50 0.62
C TRP A 155 -12.11 -21.46 2.14
N ASP A 156 -12.69 -20.41 2.71
CA ASP A 156 -12.96 -20.33 4.14
C ASP A 156 -14.29 -21.05 4.42
N ALA A 157 -14.21 -22.31 4.83
CA ALA A 157 -15.39 -23.12 5.17
C ALA A 157 -16.21 -22.54 6.34
N LYS A 158 -15.58 -21.83 7.28
CA LYS A 158 -16.29 -21.21 8.41
C LYS A 158 -17.16 -20.04 7.94
N ARG A 159 -16.62 -19.23 7.03
CA ARG A 159 -17.32 -18.04 6.49
C ARG A 159 -18.09 -18.31 5.21
N GLN A 160 -17.90 -19.48 4.60
CA GLN A 160 -18.46 -19.89 3.32
C GLN A 160 -18.11 -18.90 2.20
N ARG A 161 -16.81 -18.56 2.09
CA ARG A 161 -16.31 -17.53 1.16
C ARG A 161 -15.02 -17.97 0.46
N ASN A 162 -14.90 -17.60 -0.81
CA ASN A 162 -13.65 -17.73 -1.56
C ASN A 162 -12.61 -16.73 -1.02
N THR A 163 -11.36 -17.16 -0.90
CA THR A 163 -10.27 -16.33 -0.37
C THR A 163 -9.32 -15.93 -1.50
N ILE A 164 -8.90 -14.66 -1.50
CA ILE A 164 -7.85 -14.13 -2.38
C ILE A 164 -6.77 -13.47 -1.49
N PRO A 165 -5.59 -14.07 -1.33
CA PRO A 165 -4.48 -13.45 -0.62
C PRO A 165 -3.95 -12.22 -1.36
N ILE A 166 -3.73 -11.13 -0.62
CA ILE A 166 -3.15 -9.88 -1.11
C ILE A 166 -1.76 -9.73 -0.51
N ARG A 167 -0.75 -9.65 -1.38
CA ARG A 167 0.66 -9.54 -0.99
C ARG A 167 1.19 -8.12 -1.11
N ASP A 168 2.12 -7.76 -0.23
CA ASP A 168 2.91 -6.53 -0.36
C ASP A 168 4.11 -6.73 -1.32
N GLU A 169 4.90 -5.69 -1.54
CA GLU A 169 6.07 -5.73 -2.44
C GLU A 169 7.11 -6.81 -2.09
N ARG A 170 7.16 -7.22 -0.82
CA ARG A 170 8.07 -8.24 -0.29
C ARG A 170 7.48 -9.64 -0.40
N GLY A 171 6.22 -9.77 -0.82
CA GLY A 171 5.49 -11.02 -0.93
C GLY A 171 4.77 -11.44 0.35
N ASN A 172 4.76 -10.61 1.41
CA ASN A 172 4.06 -10.93 2.65
C ASN A 172 2.55 -10.81 2.44
N ILE A 173 1.76 -11.74 2.99
CA ILE A 173 0.30 -11.65 2.94
C ILE A 173 -0.15 -10.57 3.92
N VAL A 174 -0.63 -9.43 3.42
CA VAL A 174 -1.02 -8.28 4.23
C VAL A 174 -2.53 -8.07 4.29
N ASN A 175 -3.29 -8.85 3.52
CA ASN A 175 -4.75 -8.94 3.60
C ASN A 175 -5.21 -10.22 2.89
N VAL A 176 -6.42 -10.66 3.17
CA VAL A 176 -7.13 -11.69 2.40
C VAL A 176 -8.54 -11.16 2.11
N ARG A 177 -8.93 -11.21 0.84
CA ARG A 177 -10.28 -10.82 0.40
C ARG A 177 -11.19 -12.05 0.45
N LEU A 178 -12.38 -11.89 1.03
CA LEU A 178 -13.34 -12.97 1.25
C LEU A 178 -14.60 -12.70 0.42
N TYR A 179 -14.75 -13.39 -0.71
CA TYR A 179 -15.88 -13.23 -1.63
C TYR A 179 -17.01 -14.21 -1.34
N SER A 180 -18.24 -13.70 -1.30
CA SER A 180 -19.44 -14.52 -1.23
C SER A 180 -20.10 -14.66 -2.60
N GLY A 181 -20.73 -15.82 -2.82
CA GLY A 181 -21.66 -16.06 -3.92
C GLY A 181 -23.13 -15.92 -3.53
N LYS A 182 -23.45 -15.51 -2.30
CA LYS A 182 -24.82 -15.41 -1.74
C LYS A 182 -25.27 -13.94 -1.65
N LYS A 183 -26.48 -13.70 -1.11
CA LYS A 183 -27.13 -12.36 -0.96
C LYS A 183 -26.47 -11.42 0.06
N ASP A 184 -25.42 -11.85 0.74
CA ASP A 184 -24.64 -11.04 1.68
C ASP A 184 -23.60 -10.17 0.95
N ALA A 185 -22.88 -9.32 1.71
CA ALA A 185 -21.88 -8.42 1.13
C ALA A 185 -20.91 -9.18 0.22
N LYS A 186 -20.87 -8.80 -1.07
CA LYS A 186 -20.13 -9.48 -2.15
C LYS A 186 -18.68 -9.79 -1.77
N MET A 187 -18.04 -8.88 -1.03
CA MET A 187 -16.67 -9.01 -0.57
C MET A 187 -16.53 -8.39 0.82
N ILE A 188 -15.75 -9.04 1.69
CA ILE A 188 -15.25 -8.47 2.94
C ILE A 188 -13.73 -8.70 3.06
N ASN A 189 -13.06 -7.94 3.94
CA ASN A 189 -11.64 -8.17 4.25
C ASN A 189 -11.52 -9.13 5.43
N TYR A 190 -10.45 -9.91 5.45
CA TYR A 190 -10.13 -10.77 6.58
C TYR A 190 -9.86 -9.96 7.85
N THR A 191 -10.32 -10.51 8.97
CA THR A 191 -10.10 -9.97 10.32
C THR A 191 -9.77 -11.10 11.27
N GLU A 192 -8.83 -10.86 12.17
CA GLU A 192 -8.39 -11.81 13.20
C GLU A 192 -8.28 -11.10 14.54
N GLY A 193 -9.15 -11.45 15.48
CA GLY A 193 -9.25 -10.74 16.76
C GLY A 193 -9.45 -9.23 16.54
N VAL A 194 -8.50 -8.45 17.03
CA VAL A 194 -8.48 -6.98 16.89
C VAL A 194 -7.91 -6.48 15.56
N HIS A 195 -7.26 -7.35 14.78
CA HIS A 195 -6.59 -6.97 13.54
C HIS A 195 -7.56 -6.93 12.35
N LYS A 196 -7.70 -5.76 11.73
CA LYS A 196 -8.53 -5.53 10.53
C LYS A 196 -7.68 -5.29 9.29
N TYR A 197 -7.50 -6.27 8.41
CA TYR A 197 -6.48 -6.21 7.35
C TYR A 197 -6.83 -5.37 6.11
N GLY A 198 -8.06 -4.84 6.04
CA GLY A 198 -8.54 -4.08 4.88
C GLY A 198 -7.94 -2.69 4.67
N SER A 199 -7.18 -2.14 5.62
CA SER A 199 -6.62 -0.78 5.55
C SER A 199 -5.11 -0.78 5.87
N PRO A 200 -4.25 -0.02 5.17
CA PRO A 200 -4.61 0.89 4.08
C PRO A 200 -5.00 0.12 2.81
N ALA A 201 -5.50 0.85 1.80
CA ALA A 201 -5.69 0.27 0.48
C ALA A 201 -4.36 -0.29 -0.04
N ARG A 202 -4.42 -1.44 -0.70
CA ARG A 202 -3.27 -2.15 -1.28
C ARG A 202 -3.41 -2.20 -2.79
N LEU A 203 -2.30 -2.30 -3.49
CA LEU A 203 -2.26 -2.58 -4.93
C LEU A 203 -2.08 -4.07 -5.10
N TYR A 204 -3.14 -4.80 -5.44
CA TYR A 204 -3.06 -6.24 -5.65
C TYR A 204 -2.24 -6.56 -6.90
N GLY A 205 -1.23 -7.42 -6.75
CA GLY A 205 -0.26 -7.76 -7.79
C GLY A 205 1.00 -6.90 -7.78
N VAL A 206 1.19 -6.05 -6.77
CA VAL A 206 2.40 -5.21 -6.66
C VAL A 206 3.69 -6.02 -6.50
N ASP A 207 3.61 -7.19 -5.85
CA ASP A 207 4.71 -8.15 -5.67
C ASP A 207 5.24 -8.74 -6.99
N GLU A 208 4.36 -8.88 -7.99
CA GLU A 208 4.71 -9.24 -9.35
C GLU A 208 5.12 -8.00 -10.16
N LEU A 209 4.42 -6.88 -9.99
CA LEU A 209 4.70 -5.62 -10.71
C LEU A 209 6.11 -5.09 -10.46
N THR A 210 6.62 -5.19 -9.23
CA THR A 210 7.97 -4.75 -8.86
C THR A 210 9.08 -5.53 -9.57
N LYS A 211 8.76 -6.76 -10.01
CA LYS A 211 9.68 -7.66 -10.73
C LYS A 211 9.41 -7.67 -12.23
N TYR A 212 8.34 -7.02 -12.68
CA TYR A 212 7.90 -7.06 -14.06
C TYR A 212 8.75 -6.15 -14.96
N LEU A 213 9.45 -6.79 -15.91
CA LEU A 213 10.34 -6.11 -16.86
C LEU A 213 9.63 -5.61 -18.11
N GLY A 214 8.37 -6.01 -18.33
CA GLY A 214 7.60 -5.55 -19.48
C GLY A 214 7.11 -4.10 -19.34
N GLN A 215 6.64 -3.56 -20.47
CA GLN A 215 6.18 -2.18 -20.57
C GLN A 215 4.68 -2.03 -20.31
N TRP A 216 3.85 -2.96 -20.76
CA TRP A 216 2.40 -2.83 -20.63
C TRP A 216 1.89 -3.39 -19.31
N VAL A 217 1.13 -2.58 -18.57
CA VAL A 217 0.45 -2.95 -17.34
C VAL A 217 -1.03 -2.56 -17.45
N VAL A 218 -1.90 -3.47 -17.05
CA VAL A 218 -3.34 -3.24 -16.99
C VAL A 218 -3.75 -2.91 -15.55
N ILE A 219 -4.46 -1.80 -15.36
CA ILE A 219 -5.19 -1.51 -14.13
C ILE A 219 -6.64 -1.88 -14.38
N CYS A 220 -7.20 -2.78 -13.58
CA CYS A 220 -8.56 -3.29 -13.74
C CYS A 220 -9.46 -3.04 -12.53
N GLU A 221 -10.78 -3.17 -12.70
CA GLU A 221 -11.78 -2.92 -11.65
C GLU A 221 -11.58 -3.77 -10.40
N GLY A 222 -11.41 -5.09 -10.55
CA GLY A 222 -11.48 -6.00 -9.41
C GLY A 222 -10.43 -7.11 -9.40
N GLU A 223 -10.33 -7.76 -8.24
CA GLU A 223 -9.34 -8.80 -7.98
C GLU A 223 -9.56 -10.05 -8.86
N TRP A 224 -10.81 -10.35 -9.22
CA TRP A 224 -11.11 -11.45 -10.14
C TRP A 224 -10.67 -11.14 -11.58
N ASP A 225 -10.91 -9.92 -12.06
CA ASP A 225 -10.51 -9.50 -13.42
C ASP A 225 -9.00 -9.49 -13.55
N ARG A 226 -8.32 -9.02 -12.49
CA ARG A 226 -6.86 -9.06 -12.38
C ARG A 226 -6.32 -10.47 -12.55
N LEU A 227 -6.93 -11.45 -11.88
CA LEU A 227 -6.50 -12.85 -11.94
C LEU A 227 -6.68 -13.45 -13.34
N LEU A 228 -7.80 -13.13 -14.00
CA LEU A 228 -8.06 -13.59 -15.37
C LEU A 228 -7.08 -12.95 -16.36
N LEU A 229 -6.82 -11.64 -16.25
CA LEU A 229 -5.83 -10.98 -17.08
C LEU A 229 -4.43 -11.60 -16.94
N GLN A 230 -4.03 -11.93 -15.71
CA GLN A 230 -2.75 -12.63 -15.46
C GLN A 230 -2.72 -14.04 -16.05
N GLN A 231 -3.84 -14.76 -15.99
CA GLN A 231 -3.96 -16.07 -16.63
C GLN A 231 -3.77 -15.97 -18.15
N GLU A 232 -4.30 -14.91 -18.77
CA GLU A 232 -4.13 -14.64 -20.21
C GLU A 232 -2.78 -13.99 -20.54
N GLY A 233 -1.86 -13.87 -19.57
CA GLY A 233 -0.49 -13.39 -19.78
C GLY A 233 -0.31 -11.88 -19.71
N PHE A 234 -1.32 -11.12 -19.29
CA PHE A 234 -1.21 -9.68 -19.08
C PHE A 234 -0.79 -9.35 -17.66
N MET A 235 0.24 -8.51 -17.51
CA MET A 235 0.58 -7.95 -16.20
C MET A 235 -0.55 -7.03 -15.74
N ALA A 236 -1.33 -7.49 -14.78
CA ALA A 236 -2.48 -6.76 -14.25
C ALA A 236 -2.38 -6.50 -12.75
N VAL A 237 -2.91 -5.35 -12.35
CA VAL A 237 -3.05 -4.91 -10.96
C VAL A 237 -4.42 -4.27 -10.72
N THR A 238 -4.84 -4.22 -9.46
CA THR A 238 -6.06 -3.52 -9.06
C THR A 238 -5.92 -2.96 -7.64
N GLY A 239 -6.64 -1.89 -7.32
CA GLY A 239 -6.74 -1.41 -5.95
C GLY A 239 -7.64 -2.31 -5.11
N THR A 240 -7.29 -2.58 -3.85
CA THR A 240 -8.17 -3.35 -2.95
C THR A 240 -9.32 -2.52 -2.36
N HIS A 241 -9.40 -1.24 -2.72
CA HIS A 241 -10.57 -0.39 -2.52
C HIS A 241 -11.24 -0.16 -3.88
N GLY A 242 -12.52 0.24 -3.87
CA GLY A 242 -13.27 0.43 -5.10
C GLY A 242 -12.57 1.36 -6.11
N CYS A 243 -13.01 1.31 -7.37
CA CYS A 243 -12.37 1.92 -8.54
C CYS A 243 -12.01 3.40 -8.42
N SER A 244 -12.62 4.13 -7.49
CA SER A 244 -12.35 5.54 -7.22
C SER A 244 -11.10 5.80 -6.35
N VAL A 245 -10.46 4.76 -5.81
CA VAL A 245 -9.34 4.89 -4.88
C VAL A 245 -8.04 4.39 -5.51
N PHE A 246 -7.24 5.33 -6.01
CA PHE A 246 -5.86 5.10 -6.41
C PHE A 246 -4.91 5.91 -5.53
N ARG A 247 -4.00 5.24 -4.84
CA ARG A 247 -3.06 5.88 -3.91
C ARG A 247 -1.89 6.50 -4.68
N PRO A 248 -1.57 7.81 -4.54
CA PRO A 248 -0.50 8.46 -5.29
C PRO A 248 0.86 7.77 -5.21
N GLU A 249 1.21 7.19 -4.06
CA GLU A 249 2.45 6.43 -3.87
C GLU A 249 2.58 5.24 -4.83
N TRP A 250 1.48 4.72 -5.39
CA TRP A 250 1.53 3.63 -6.36
C TRP A 250 2.12 4.06 -7.70
N PHE A 251 2.12 5.36 -8.04
CA PHE A 251 2.67 5.88 -9.30
C PHE A 251 4.12 5.43 -9.54
N ARG A 252 4.90 5.27 -8.47
CA ARG A 252 6.31 4.83 -8.56
C ARG A 252 6.46 3.49 -9.28
N HIS A 253 5.47 2.59 -9.18
CA HIS A 253 5.51 1.26 -9.80
C HIS A 253 5.21 1.27 -11.30
N PHE A 254 4.63 2.37 -11.81
CA PHE A 254 4.25 2.52 -13.22
C PHE A 254 5.19 3.43 -13.99
N LYS A 255 6.23 3.98 -13.35
CA LYS A 255 7.19 4.88 -14.01
C LYS A 255 7.86 4.16 -15.19
N GLY A 256 7.72 4.74 -16.38
CA GLY A 256 8.28 4.17 -17.63
C GLY A 256 7.49 2.99 -18.20
N LYS A 257 6.27 2.73 -17.68
CA LYS A 257 5.37 1.69 -18.18
C LYS A 257 4.21 2.33 -18.95
N ASN A 258 3.71 1.62 -19.96
CA ASN A 258 2.45 1.92 -20.65
C ASN A 258 1.30 1.36 -19.81
N VAL A 259 0.35 2.21 -19.43
CA VAL A 259 -0.75 1.82 -18.54
C VAL A 259 -2.06 1.83 -19.32
N ALA A 260 -2.70 0.67 -19.41
CA ALA A 260 -4.07 0.54 -19.87
C ALA A 260 -4.99 0.48 -18.64
N VAL A 261 -6.07 1.24 -18.65
CA VAL A 261 -7.05 1.27 -17.56
C VAL A 261 -8.37 0.71 -18.09
N ILE A 262 -8.87 -0.35 -17.46
CA ILE A 262 -10.08 -1.08 -17.88
C ILE A 262 -11.01 -1.18 -16.67
N PHE A 263 -12.04 -0.34 -16.65
CA PHE A 263 -13.12 -0.34 -15.66
C PHE A 263 -14.44 -0.68 -16.32
#